data_AF-A0AAV4Z1D5-F1
#
_entry.id   AF-A0AAV4Z1D5-F1
#
_cell.length_a   1.000
_cell.length_b   1.000
_cell.length_c   1.000
_cell.angle_alpha   90.00
_cell.angle_beta   90.00
_cell.angle_gamma   90.00
#
_symmetry.space_group_name_H-M   'P 1'
#
loop_
_entity.id
_entity.type
_entity.pdbx_description
1 polymer ?
#
loop_
_entity_poly.entity_id
_entity_poly.type
_entity_poly.pdbx_seq_one_letter_code
_entity_poly.pdbx_strand_id
1 'polypeptide(L)'
;MFEFALYGFSEADKIKPRFYEMPSFSVEKGVDGLYGVIAAVSGDRSSPLAGTTGKNANTKKTAEDGVFVIFDNDVGRMDLMKNINNLRTPSNKQLLNLDLKAGVAQKNGDSYNLGWKYTFGGENGRYKGMNELYAMDSYLFTNVYDRDGVGVSGSACGGGVKGDTYLYQFCLPSGKCDFYKSGVSAPNKIKLGAGILGAGLGKGYLNNDDEVGVVVPRPDETDCSKTPNAPECQLFKTNVNLKQLRWYEVR
;
A
#
# COMPACT_ATOMS: atom_id res chain seq x y z
N MET A 1 -18.82 16.04 11.47
CA MET A 1 -17.59 15.70 10.71
C MET A 1 -16.54 15.34 11.74
N PHE A 2 -16.32 14.05 11.99
CA PHE A 2 -15.30 13.61 12.95
C PHE A 2 -13.93 13.79 12.29
N GLU A 3 -13.22 14.86 12.66
CA GLU A 3 -11.83 15.07 12.28
C GLU A 3 -10.97 14.15 13.15
N PHE A 4 -10.78 12.90 12.72
CA PHE A 4 -9.67 12.09 13.21
C PHE A 4 -8.39 12.77 12.73
N ALA A 5 -7.78 13.59 13.59
CA ALA A 5 -6.39 13.96 13.45
C ALA A 5 -5.56 12.68 13.65
N LEU A 6 -5.40 11.88 12.60
CA LEU A 6 -4.42 10.80 12.56
C LEU A 6 -3.03 11.46 12.59
N TYR A 7 -2.53 11.69 13.80
CA TYR A 7 -1.15 12.09 14.08
C TYR A 7 -0.22 11.16 13.31
N GLY A 8 0.49 11.69 12.31
CA GLY A 8 1.42 10.92 11.48
C GLY A 8 1.25 11.11 9.97
N PHE A 9 0.04 11.43 9.48
CA PHE A 9 -0.21 11.61 8.04
C PHE A 9 -0.16 13.07 7.56
N SER A 10 -0.12 14.05 8.47
CA SER A 10 -0.05 15.47 8.14
C SER A 10 1.31 16.07 8.44
N GLU A 11 1.84 16.83 7.50
CA GLU A 11 3.03 17.69 7.68
C GLU A 11 2.59 19.16 7.70
N ALA A 12 3.33 19.99 8.45
CA ALA A 12 3.10 21.43 8.45
C ALA A 12 3.27 22.00 7.03
N ASP A 13 2.42 22.96 6.68
CA ASP A 13 2.44 23.68 5.39
C ASP A 13 2.25 22.81 4.12
N LYS A 14 1.86 21.54 4.28
CA LYS A 14 1.48 20.66 3.16
C LYS A 14 -0.03 20.41 3.14
N ILE A 15 -0.56 20.21 1.92
CA ILE A 15 -1.93 19.73 1.75
C ILE A 15 -2.03 18.32 2.35
N LYS A 16 -3.00 18.11 3.23
CA LYS A 16 -3.20 16.82 3.89
C LYS A 16 -3.62 15.74 2.88
N PRO A 17 -2.98 14.55 2.88
CA PRO A 17 -3.41 13.43 2.06
C PRO A 17 -4.82 12.98 2.43
N ARG A 18 -5.54 12.39 1.46
CA ARG A 18 -6.90 11.87 1.65
C ARG A 18 -6.89 10.36 1.51
N PHE A 19 -7.62 9.68 2.39
CA PHE A 19 -7.73 8.23 2.42
C PHE A 19 -9.18 7.87 2.09
N TYR A 20 -9.38 7.20 0.96
CA TYR A 20 -10.70 6.71 0.54
C TYR A 20 -10.80 5.18 0.65
N GLU A 21 -9.66 4.51 0.62
CA GLU A 21 -9.57 3.05 0.65
C GLU A 21 -9.50 2.56 2.09
N MET A 22 -10.05 1.36 2.34
CA MET A 22 -10.00 0.74 3.65
C MET A 22 -8.54 0.46 4.03
N PRO A 23 -8.09 0.80 5.25
CA PRO A 23 -6.77 0.41 5.72
C PRO A 23 -6.67 -1.11 5.84
N SER A 24 -5.48 -1.65 5.58
CA SER A 24 -5.16 -3.05 5.87
C SER A 24 -4.60 -3.16 7.28
N PHE A 25 -5.02 -4.19 8.01
CA PHE A 25 -4.52 -4.49 9.34
C PHE A 25 -3.89 -5.87 9.37
N SER A 26 -2.73 -5.97 10.01
CA SER A 26 -2.04 -7.24 10.28
C SER A 26 -1.50 -7.22 11.70
N VAL A 27 -1.32 -8.39 12.28
CA VAL A 27 -0.69 -8.55 13.59
C VAL A 27 0.65 -9.21 13.39
N GLU A 28 1.70 -8.54 13.85
CA GLU A 28 3.07 -8.97 13.68
C GLU A 28 3.71 -9.29 15.04
N LYS A 29 4.67 -10.20 15.04
CA LYS A 29 5.46 -10.48 16.24
C LYS A 29 6.61 -9.49 16.32
N GLY A 30 6.58 -8.64 17.35
CA GLY A 30 7.55 -7.61 17.62
C GLY A 30 8.52 -7.96 18.73
N VAL A 31 9.32 -6.97 19.10
CA VAL A 31 10.34 -7.07 20.15
C VAL A 31 9.75 -7.23 21.56
N ASP A 32 8.58 -6.65 21.82
CA ASP A 32 7.92 -6.64 23.14
C ASP A 32 6.55 -7.35 23.14
N GLY A 33 6.39 -8.33 22.24
CA GLY A 33 5.15 -9.08 22.05
C GLY A 33 4.51 -8.83 20.68
N LEU A 34 3.22 -9.13 20.56
CA LEU A 34 2.46 -8.82 19.36
C LEU A 34 2.30 -7.30 19.23
N TYR A 35 2.15 -6.81 18.00
CA TYR A 35 1.76 -5.45 17.72
C TYR A 35 0.97 -5.39 16.42
N GLY A 36 0.12 -4.38 16.30
CA GLY A 36 -0.67 -4.13 15.11
C GLY A 36 0.13 -3.35 14.09
N VAL A 37 -0.05 -3.69 12.82
CA VAL A 37 0.50 -2.95 11.69
C VAL A 37 -0.67 -2.52 10.81
N ILE A 38 -0.92 -1.22 10.77
CA ILE A 38 -2.00 -0.60 10.02
C ILE A 38 -1.38 0.05 8.80
N ALA A 39 -1.69 -0.45 7.61
CA ALA A 39 -1.32 0.18 6.36
C ALA A 39 -2.50 0.96 5.79
N ALA A 40 -2.23 2.11 5.19
CA ALA A 40 -3.19 2.93 4.47
C ALA A 40 -2.52 3.50 3.22
N VAL A 41 -3.31 3.73 2.17
CA VAL A 41 -2.83 4.40 0.96
C VAL A 41 -3.66 5.65 0.72
N SER A 42 -2.99 6.76 0.40
CA SER A 42 -3.68 8.01 0.09
C SER A 42 -3.87 8.20 -1.41
N GLY A 43 -4.97 8.85 -1.77
CA GLY A 43 -5.27 9.24 -3.14
C GLY A 43 -6.63 9.90 -3.24
N ASP A 44 -6.72 11.06 -3.90
CA ASP A 44 -8.00 11.75 -4.07
C ASP A 44 -8.89 11.08 -5.13
N ARG A 45 -9.72 10.12 -4.70
CA ARG A 45 -10.68 9.41 -5.55
C ARG A 45 -11.77 10.33 -6.12
N SER A 46 -12.10 11.42 -5.43
CA SER A 46 -13.09 12.41 -5.90
C SER A 46 -12.54 13.30 -7.02
N SER A 47 -11.22 13.35 -7.19
CA SER A 47 -10.57 14.08 -8.27
C SER A 47 -9.31 13.33 -8.73
N PRO A 48 -9.46 12.22 -9.47
CA PRO A 48 -8.33 11.40 -9.90
C PRO A 48 -7.29 12.16 -10.72
N LEU A 49 -7.72 13.21 -11.43
CA LEU A 49 -6.84 14.06 -12.23
C LEU A 49 -6.21 15.25 -11.46
N ALA A 50 -6.47 15.38 -10.16
CA ALA A 50 -5.91 16.46 -9.33
C ALA A 50 -4.38 16.49 -9.39
N GLY A 51 -3.80 17.69 -9.44
CA GLY A 51 -2.38 17.98 -9.58
C GLY A 51 -2.16 18.99 -10.70
N THR A 52 -1.33 20.00 -10.43
CA THR A 52 -1.24 21.23 -11.25
C THR A 52 -0.16 21.22 -12.33
N THR A 53 0.61 20.15 -12.40
CA THR A 53 1.70 19.92 -13.36
C THR A 53 1.55 18.52 -13.95
N GLY A 54 2.18 18.27 -15.10
CA GLY A 54 2.19 16.97 -15.76
C GLY A 54 1.24 16.84 -16.96
N LYS A 55 1.27 15.69 -17.63
CA LYS A 55 0.58 15.46 -18.92
C LYS A 55 -0.94 15.62 -18.82
N ASN A 56 -1.54 15.07 -17.77
CA ASN A 56 -2.99 15.05 -17.56
C ASN A 56 -3.41 15.96 -16.39
N ALA A 57 -2.62 16.99 -16.09
CA ALA A 57 -2.84 17.93 -15.01
C ALA A 57 -4.18 18.67 -15.09
N ASN A 58 -4.65 19.14 -13.94
CA ASN A 58 -5.78 20.06 -13.83
C ASN A 58 -5.43 21.23 -12.89
N THR A 59 -6.40 22.07 -12.53
CA THR A 59 -6.16 23.24 -11.66
C THR A 59 -6.23 22.96 -10.16
N LYS A 60 -6.62 21.74 -9.75
CA LYS A 60 -6.85 21.39 -8.35
C LYS A 60 -5.51 20.98 -7.71
N LYS A 61 -5.06 21.76 -6.74
CA LYS A 61 -3.93 21.38 -5.87
C LYS A 61 -4.30 20.16 -5.02
N THR A 62 -3.34 19.28 -4.80
CA THR A 62 -3.51 18.06 -4.01
C THR A 62 -2.23 17.73 -3.24
N ALA A 63 -2.33 16.80 -2.29
CA ALA A 63 -1.21 16.31 -1.51
C ALA A 63 -0.20 15.53 -2.36
N GLU A 64 1.00 15.33 -1.80
CA GLU A 64 1.88 14.25 -2.21
C GLU A 64 1.33 12.95 -1.63
N ASP A 65 0.87 12.06 -2.50
CA ASP A 65 0.23 10.82 -2.10
C ASP A 65 1.25 9.69 -1.88
N GLY A 66 0.88 8.70 -1.07
CA GLY A 66 1.78 7.63 -0.70
C GLY A 66 1.13 6.48 0.06
N VAL A 67 1.98 5.55 0.48
CA VAL A 67 1.65 4.49 1.43
C VAL A 67 2.10 4.93 2.80
N PHE A 68 1.28 4.71 3.80
CA PHE A 68 1.57 5.05 5.18
C PHE A 68 1.26 3.86 6.07
N VAL A 69 2.20 3.51 6.95
CA VAL A 69 2.11 2.36 7.83
C VAL A 69 2.37 2.79 9.26
N ILE A 70 1.45 2.46 10.16
CA ILE A 70 1.49 2.76 11.59
C ILE A 70 1.73 1.46 12.36
N PHE A 71 2.59 1.55 13.37
CA PHE A 71 2.81 0.48 14.36
C PHE A 71 1.98 0.78 15.61
N ASP A 72 0.95 -0.02 15.85
CA ASP A 72 0.23 -0.05 17.11
C ASP A 72 0.89 -1.06 18.06
N ASN A 73 1.82 -0.56 18.87
CA ASN A 73 2.63 -1.32 19.81
C ASN A 73 1.87 -1.76 21.06
N ASP A 74 0.58 -1.42 21.18
CA ASP A 74 -0.26 -1.77 22.32
C ASP A 74 -1.20 -2.97 22.05
N VAL A 75 -1.33 -3.40 20.79
CA VAL A 75 -2.11 -4.60 20.42
C VAL A 75 -1.57 -5.84 21.13
N GLY A 76 -2.46 -6.62 21.73
CA GLY A 76 -2.11 -7.86 22.42
C GLY A 76 -1.46 -7.67 23.80
N ARG A 77 -1.34 -6.43 24.29
CA ARG A 77 -0.90 -6.18 25.67
C ARG A 77 -1.96 -6.57 26.69
N MET A 78 -1.62 -7.52 27.54
CA MET A 78 -2.49 -7.98 28.62
C MET A 78 -2.66 -6.96 29.76
N ASP A 79 -1.73 -6.00 29.88
CA ASP A 79 -1.72 -4.99 30.93
C ASP A 79 -2.33 -3.65 30.50
N LEU A 80 -2.70 -3.48 29.23
CA LEU A 80 -3.16 -2.21 28.68
C LEU A 80 -4.38 -1.66 29.42
N MET A 81 -5.38 -2.50 29.70
CA MET A 81 -6.59 -2.11 30.42
C MET A 81 -6.33 -1.75 31.89
N LYS A 82 -5.20 -2.19 32.46
CA LYS A 82 -4.80 -1.87 33.83
C LYS A 82 -3.95 -0.59 33.89
N ASN A 83 -3.23 -0.26 32.82
CA ASN A 83 -2.26 0.84 32.74
C ASN A 83 -2.45 1.67 31.45
N ILE A 84 -3.66 2.19 31.22
CA ILE A 84 -4.01 2.91 29.97
C ILE A 84 -3.17 4.18 29.73
N ASN A 85 -2.54 4.72 30.78
CA ASN A 85 -1.69 5.91 30.69
C ASN A 85 -0.27 5.61 30.19
N ASN A 86 0.10 4.34 30.02
CA ASN A 86 1.42 3.92 29.57
C ASN A 86 1.34 3.23 28.20
N LEU A 87 1.02 4.01 27.15
CA LEU A 87 0.95 3.53 25.78
C LEU A 87 2.37 3.38 25.20
N ARG A 88 2.62 2.26 24.52
CA ARG A 88 3.84 2.04 23.74
C ARG A 88 3.76 2.75 22.41
N THR A 89 2.57 2.87 21.84
CA THR A 89 2.34 3.60 20.59
C THR A 89 2.54 5.10 20.84
N PRO A 90 3.53 5.74 20.20
CA PRO A 90 3.84 7.14 20.45
C PRO A 90 2.77 8.05 19.85
N SER A 91 2.23 9.00 20.63
CA SER A 91 1.20 9.95 20.16
C SER A 91 1.76 11.23 19.54
N ASN A 92 3.05 11.52 19.73
CA ASN A 92 3.72 12.77 19.36
C ASN A 92 4.91 12.58 18.40
N LYS A 93 4.97 11.45 17.69
CA LYS A 93 5.98 11.19 16.66
C LYS A 93 5.40 11.35 15.25
N GLN A 94 6.29 11.51 14.28
CA GLN A 94 5.95 11.47 12.86
C GLN A 94 6.34 10.12 12.26
N LEU A 95 5.68 9.75 11.15
CA LEU A 95 6.08 8.63 10.33
C LEU A 95 7.44 8.91 9.69
N LEU A 96 8.33 7.92 9.73
CA LEU A 96 9.65 8.00 9.12
C LEU A 96 9.52 7.80 7.60
N ASN A 97 10.32 8.53 6.81
CA ASN A 97 10.41 8.25 5.38
C ASN A 97 11.04 6.86 5.18
N LEU A 98 10.38 6.00 4.42
CA LEU A 98 10.84 4.64 4.16
C LEU A 98 12.06 4.67 3.24
N ASP A 99 13.19 4.21 3.76
CA ASP A 99 14.30 3.72 2.95
C ASP A 99 14.07 2.24 2.64
N LEU A 100 13.81 1.90 1.38
CA LEU A 100 13.55 0.51 0.95
C LEU A 100 14.74 -0.43 1.19
N LYS A 101 15.97 0.10 1.36
CA LYS A 101 17.17 -0.68 1.65
C LYS A 101 17.31 -1.01 3.13
N ALA A 102 16.94 -0.09 4.01
CA ALA A 102 17.07 -0.24 5.46
C ALA A 102 15.80 -0.80 6.09
N GLY A 103 14.64 -0.41 5.57
CA GLY A 103 13.36 -0.56 6.25
C GLY A 103 13.27 0.34 7.49
N VAL A 104 12.13 0.27 8.18
CA VAL A 104 11.92 0.95 9.46
C VAL A 104 11.66 -0.09 10.55
N ALA A 105 12.53 -0.10 11.55
CA ALA A 105 12.38 -0.98 12.71
C ALA A 105 11.24 -0.52 13.62
N GLN A 106 10.65 -1.45 14.37
CA GLN A 106 9.62 -1.16 15.39
C GLN A 106 10.15 -0.23 16.50
N LYS A 107 11.40 -0.42 16.92
CA LYS A 107 12.09 0.38 17.95
C LYS A 107 13.44 0.88 17.46
N ASN A 108 13.86 2.00 18.02
CA ASN A 108 15.25 2.45 18.02
C ASN A 108 15.72 2.56 19.48
N GLY A 109 16.54 1.59 19.93
CA GLY A 109 16.80 1.37 21.35
C GLY A 109 15.50 1.11 22.12
N ASP A 110 15.26 1.87 23.18
CA ASP A 110 14.05 1.74 24.00
C ASP A 110 12.83 2.50 23.44
N SER A 111 13.00 3.29 22.39
CA SER A 111 11.95 4.15 21.87
C SER A 111 11.21 3.51 20.69
N TYR A 112 9.88 3.41 20.77
CA TYR A 112 9.05 2.94 19.65
C TYR A 112 8.97 3.96 18.53
N ASN A 113 9.06 3.48 17.30
CA ASN A 113 8.75 4.27 16.10
C ASN A 113 7.24 4.25 15.86
N LEU A 114 6.69 5.36 15.33
CA LEU A 114 5.28 5.42 14.95
C LEU A 114 4.99 4.54 13.72
N GLY A 115 6.00 4.32 12.88
CA GLY A 115 5.89 3.61 11.62
C GLY A 115 6.61 4.34 10.50
N TRP A 116 6.19 4.10 9.27
CA TRP A 116 6.83 4.64 8.08
C TRP A 116 5.84 5.15 7.04
N LYS A 117 6.33 5.98 6.13
CA LYS A 117 5.62 6.42 4.93
C LYS A 117 6.52 6.32 3.72
N TYR A 118 5.93 5.96 2.59
CA TYR A 118 6.56 5.97 1.28
C TYR A 118 5.74 6.89 0.39
N THR A 119 6.28 8.06 0.05
CA THR A 119 5.66 8.91 -0.96
C THR A 119 5.96 8.33 -2.33
N PHE A 120 4.98 8.36 -3.24
CA PHE A 120 5.18 7.84 -4.59
C PHE A 120 6.17 8.68 -5.42
N GLY A 121 6.51 9.86 -4.92
CA GLY A 121 7.41 10.81 -5.56
C GLY A 121 6.82 11.44 -6.83
N GLY A 122 7.65 12.22 -7.53
CA GLY A 122 7.22 13.00 -8.68
C GLY A 122 6.41 14.23 -8.27
N GLU A 123 5.50 14.65 -9.15
CA GLU A 123 4.66 15.81 -8.93
C GLU A 123 3.45 15.47 -8.06
N ASN A 124 3.03 16.40 -7.19
CA ASN A 124 1.88 16.20 -6.31
C ASN A 124 0.62 15.82 -7.11
N GLY A 125 0.02 14.69 -6.73
CA GLY A 125 -1.15 14.15 -7.41
C GLY A 125 -0.86 13.38 -8.69
N ARG A 126 0.39 13.16 -9.10
CA ARG A 126 0.63 12.28 -10.25
C ARG A 126 0.22 10.84 -9.92
N TYR A 127 0.79 10.28 -8.87
CA TYR A 127 0.49 8.94 -8.39
C TYR A 127 -0.51 9.01 -7.23
N LYS A 128 -1.50 8.11 -7.22
CA LYS A 128 -2.53 8.05 -6.19
C LYS A 128 -2.85 6.61 -5.83
N GLY A 129 -2.95 6.32 -4.55
CA GLY A 129 -3.56 5.08 -4.06
C GLY A 129 -5.03 5.03 -4.43
N MET A 130 -5.43 3.99 -5.15
CA MET A 130 -6.82 3.81 -5.57
C MET A 130 -7.15 2.33 -5.58
N ASN A 131 -8.32 1.96 -5.06
CA ASN A 131 -8.69 0.59 -4.70
C ASN A 131 -7.93 0.06 -3.48
N GLU A 132 -8.45 -1.04 -2.94
CA GLU A 132 -7.99 -1.62 -1.68
C GLU A 132 -6.51 -2.02 -1.73
N LEU A 133 -5.89 -2.02 -0.57
CA LEU A 133 -4.56 -2.57 -0.34
C LEU A 133 -4.68 -3.93 0.36
N TYR A 134 -3.74 -4.84 0.08
CA TYR A 134 -3.81 -6.22 0.56
C TYR A 134 -2.53 -6.55 1.33
N ALA A 135 -2.68 -6.91 2.61
CA ALA A 135 -1.60 -7.53 3.37
C ALA A 135 -1.77 -9.05 3.37
N MET A 136 -0.74 -9.79 2.96
CA MET A 136 -0.74 -11.25 2.98
C MET A 136 0.69 -11.77 3.11
N ASP A 137 0.91 -12.68 4.06
CA ASP A 137 2.21 -13.31 4.33
C ASP A 137 3.36 -12.28 4.45
N SER A 138 3.11 -11.21 5.21
CA SER A 138 4.01 -10.07 5.38
C SER A 138 4.37 -9.32 4.08
N TYR A 139 3.65 -9.51 2.98
CA TYR A 139 3.64 -8.61 1.84
C TYR A 139 2.51 -7.60 1.95
N LEU A 140 2.75 -6.40 1.43
CA LEU A 140 1.75 -5.37 1.26
C LEU A 140 1.67 -4.98 -0.22
N PHE A 141 0.53 -5.25 -0.84
CA PHE A 141 0.24 -4.82 -2.21
C PHE A 141 -0.65 -3.59 -2.19
N THR A 142 -0.30 -2.60 -2.99
CA THR A 142 -1.07 -1.36 -3.11
C THR A 142 -1.30 -0.98 -4.58
N ASN A 143 -2.53 -0.64 -4.90
CA ASN A 143 -2.95 -0.22 -6.22
C ASN A 143 -2.67 1.29 -6.37
N VAL A 144 -1.83 1.64 -7.35
CA VAL A 144 -1.34 3.00 -7.57
C VAL A 144 -1.69 3.45 -8.98
N TYR A 145 -2.60 4.40 -9.09
CA TYR A 145 -2.96 5.07 -10.33
C TYR A 145 -1.95 6.18 -10.65
N ASP A 146 -1.23 6.05 -11.77
CA ASP A 146 -0.44 7.12 -12.39
C ASP A 146 -1.34 7.88 -13.37
N ARG A 147 -1.76 9.08 -12.97
CA ARG A 147 -2.58 9.98 -13.79
C ARG A 147 -1.94 10.28 -15.14
N ASP A 148 -0.62 10.35 -15.21
CA ASP A 148 0.12 10.71 -16.43
C ASP A 148 0.57 9.50 -17.24
N GLY A 149 0.13 8.30 -16.84
CA GLY A 149 0.25 7.09 -17.63
C GLY A 149 -0.33 7.23 -19.04
N VAL A 150 0.02 6.28 -19.90
CA VAL A 150 -0.34 6.29 -21.33
C VAL A 150 -1.86 6.28 -21.49
N GLY A 151 -2.55 5.43 -20.73
CA GLY A 151 -3.98 5.24 -20.84
C GLY A 151 -4.38 4.56 -22.15
N VAL A 152 -5.62 4.76 -22.56
CA VAL A 152 -6.16 4.34 -23.86
C VAL A 152 -6.70 5.58 -24.57
N SER A 153 -6.10 5.91 -25.71
CA SER A 153 -6.64 6.94 -26.61
C SER A 153 -7.92 6.40 -27.27
N GLY A 154 -9.00 7.19 -27.22
CA GLY A 154 -10.16 6.92 -28.06
C GLY A 154 -9.89 7.31 -29.52
N SER A 155 -10.68 6.76 -30.44
CA SER A 155 -10.74 7.24 -31.83
C SER A 155 -11.27 8.68 -31.88
N ALA A 156 -11.28 9.33 -33.06
CA ALA A 156 -11.66 10.74 -33.25
C ALA A 156 -13.03 11.16 -32.67
N CYS A 157 -13.89 10.21 -32.27
CA CYS A 157 -15.15 10.45 -31.56
C CYS A 157 -15.33 9.58 -30.29
N GLY A 158 -14.30 8.86 -29.84
CA GLY A 158 -14.35 7.96 -28.68
C GLY A 158 -13.77 8.59 -27.42
N GLY A 159 -14.47 8.48 -26.30
CA GLY A 159 -13.93 8.83 -24.99
C GLY A 159 -12.71 7.95 -24.66
N GLY A 160 -11.59 8.58 -24.32
CA GLY A 160 -10.36 7.90 -23.90
C GLY A 160 -10.29 7.72 -22.38
N VAL A 161 -9.49 6.75 -21.94
CA VAL A 161 -9.17 6.53 -20.53
C VAL A 161 -7.79 7.11 -20.27
N LYS A 162 -7.67 8.00 -19.28
CA LYS A 162 -6.38 8.61 -18.91
C LYS A 162 -5.69 7.78 -17.82
N GLY A 163 -4.36 7.84 -17.83
CA GLY A 163 -3.52 7.23 -16.80
C GLY A 163 -3.45 5.71 -16.88
N ASP A 164 -2.57 5.15 -16.06
CA ASP A 164 -2.37 3.71 -15.92
C ASP A 164 -2.38 3.34 -14.44
N THR A 165 -2.83 2.13 -14.10
CA THR A 165 -2.65 1.60 -12.74
C THR A 165 -1.52 0.60 -12.69
N TYR A 166 -0.79 0.64 -11.58
CA TYR A 166 0.26 -0.28 -11.21
C TYR A 166 -0.05 -0.89 -9.85
N LEU A 167 0.35 -2.14 -9.65
CA LEU A 167 0.39 -2.75 -8.34
C LEU A 167 1.80 -2.64 -7.79
N TYR A 168 1.98 -1.95 -6.67
CA TYR A 168 3.27 -1.82 -5.98
C TYR A 168 3.33 -2.86 -4.86
N GLN A 169 4.51 -3.42 -4.64
CA GLN A 169 4.78 -4.41 -3.61
C GLN A 169 5.70 -3.81 -2.54
N PHE A 170 5.30 -3.96 -1.28
CA PHE A 170 6.10 -3.65 -0.10
C PHE A 170 6.09 -4.89 0.80
N CYS A 171 6.90 -4.88 1.86
CA CYS A 171 6.86 -5.93 2.88
C CYS A 171 6.57 -5.31 4.24
N LEU A 172 5.68 -5.94 4.99
CA LEU A 172 5.41 -5.64 6.38
C LEU A 172 6.39 -6.42 7.27
N PRO A 173 6.63 -5.92 8.49
CA PRO A 173 6.21 -4.62 9.01
C PRO A 173 7.07 -3.46 8.50
N SER A 174 8.30 -3.72 8.05
CA SER A 174 9.36 -2.71 7.96
C SER A 174 9.32 -1.83 6.70
N GLY A 175 8.52 -2.20 5.70
CA GLY A 175 8.52 -1.63 4.35
C GLY A 175 9.60 -2.20 3.43
N LYS A 176 10.63 -2.85 3.97
CA LYS A 176 11.71 -3.51 3.22
C LYS A 176 11.39 -4.97 2.97
N CYS A 177 11.57 -5.41 1.73
CA CYS A 177 11.61 -6.82 1.36
C CYS A 177 13.05 -7.35 1.32
N ASP A 178 13.27 -8.59 1.74
CA ASP A 178 14.61 -9.20 1.81
C ASP A 178 15.30 -9.32 0.45
N PHE A 179 14.52 -9.43 -0.63
CA PHE A 179 15.03 -9.50 -1.99
C PHE A 179 15.34 -8.13 -2.61
N TYR A 180 15.10 -7.03 -1.90
CA TYR A 180 15.54 -5.72 -2.37
C TYR A 180 17.06 -5.64 -2.33
N LYS A 181 17.67 -5.61 -3.53
CA LYS A 181 19.12 -5.52 -3.72
C LYS A 181 19.66 -4.14 -3.28
N SER A 182 20.97 -4.04 -3.13
CA SER A 182 21.64 -2.75 -2.91
C SER A 182 21.35 -1.80 -4.08
N GLY A 183 20.86 -0.59 -3.79
CA GLY A 183 20.56 0.43 -4.80
C GLY A 183 19.10 0.49 -5.27
N VAL A 184 18.19 -0.28 -4.66
CA VAL A 184 16.75 -0.16 -4.93
C VAL A 184 16.23 1.22 -4.52
N SER A 185 15.66 1.95 -5.48
CA SER A 185 15.07 3.29 -5.28
C SER A 185 13.54 3.30 -5.38
N ALA A 186 12.93 2.21 -5.84
CA ALA A 186 11.50 2.06 -6.01
C ALA A 186 11.07 0.62 -5.70
N PRO A 187 9.86 0.41 -5.15
CA PRO A 187 9.33 -0.93 -4.92
C PRO A 187 9.16 -1.68 -6.23
N ASN A 188 9.12 -3.02 -6.15
CA ASN A 188 8.68 -3.83 -7.28
C ASN A 188 7.25 -3.43 -7.67
N LYS A 189 6.98 -3.35 -8.97
CA LYS A 189 5.65 -3.03 -9.48
C LYS A 189 5.36 -3.68 -10.81
N ILE A 190 4.08 -3.95 -11.05
CA ILE A 190 3.55 -4.45 -12.32
C ILE A 190 2.42 -3.55 -12.81
N LYS A 191 2.31 -3.33 -14.13
CA LYS A 191 1.22 -2.56 -14.71
C LYS A 191 -0.04 -3.43 -14.81
N LEU A 192 -1.14 -2.97 -14.25
CA LEU A 192 -2.44 -3.64 -14.35
C LEU A 192 -3.17 -3.29 -15.64
N GLY A 193 -2.99 -2.06 -16.13
CA GLY A 193 -3.62 -1.59 -17.36
C GLY A 193 -3.91 -0.09 -17.32
N ALA A 194 -4.70 0.37 -18.28
CA ALA A 194 -5.12 1.76 -18.40
C ALA A 194 -6.30 2.11 -17.50
N GLY A 195 -6.32 3.34 -16.99
CA GLY A 195 -7.33 3.82 -16.06
C GLY A 195 -7.13 3.32 -14.64
N ILE A 196 -8.17 3.49 -13.83
CA ILE A 196 -8.19 3.10 -12.42
C ILE A 196 -8.63 1.64 -12.34
N LEU A 197 -7.69 0.75 -12.06
CA LEU A 197 -7.90 -0.69 -11.96
C LEU A 197 -7.50 -1.19 -10.56
N GLY A 198 -8.00 -2.34 -10.16
CA GLY A 198 -7.61 -2.98 -8.90
C GLY A 198 -7.15 -4.40 -9.18
N ALA A 199 -6.02 -4.78 -8.61
CA ALA A 199 -5.67 -6.19 -8.47
C ALA A 199 -6.56 -6.83 -7.40
N GLY A 200 -6.62 -8.16 -7.37
CA GLY A 200 -7.30 -8.90 -6.32
C GLY A 200 -6.48 -10.13 -5.92
N LEU A 201 -6.97 -10.85 -4.91
CA LEU A 201 -6.42 -12.16 -4.56
C LEU A 201 -7.28 -13.25 -5.18
N GLY A 202 -6.64 -14.29 -5.69
CA GLY A 202 -7.32 -15.40 -6.33
C GLY A 202 -6.49 -16.68 -6.28
N LYS A 203 -6.92 -17.70 -7.02
CA LYS A 203 -6.16 -18.94 -7.15
C LYS A 203 -4.75 -18.63 -7.65
N GLY A 204 -3.75 -19.27 -7.05
CA GLY A 204 -2.37 -19.19 -7.47
C GLY A 204 -2.23 -19.56 -8.94
N TYR A 205 -1.27 -18.95 -9.61
CA TYR A 205 -1.16 -19.07 -11.06
C TYR A 205 -0.72 -20.43 -11.57
N LEU A 206 -0.16 -21.27 -10.70
CA LEU A 206 0.11 -22.68 -10.97
C LEU A 206 -1.15 -23.54 -10.87
N ASN A 207 -2.28 -22.95 -10.48
CA ASN A 207 -3.58 -23.60 -10.28
C ASN A 207 -3.56 -24.71 -9.22
N ASN A 208 -2.61 -24.68 -8.28
CA ASN A 208 -2.61 -25.55 -7.11
C ASN A 208 -3.72 -25.12 -6.14
N ASP A 209 -4.34 -26.08 -5.46
CA ASP A 209 -5.51 -25.83 -4.60
C ASP A 209 -5.16 -25.19 -3.24
N ASP A 210 -3.90 -25.27 -2.82
CA ASP A 210 -3.36 -24.68 -1.58
C ASP A 210 -2.59 -23.37 -1.83
N GLU A 211 -2.64 -22.85 -3.05
CA GLU A 211 -1.92 -21.64 -3.44
C GLU A 211 -2.87 -20.50 -3.80
N VAL A 212 -2.60 -19.33 -3.23
CA VAL A 212 -3.21 -18.06 -3.57
C VAL A 212 -2.16 -17.19 -4.25
N GLY A 213 -2.58 -16.40 -5.22
CA GLY A 213 -1.73 -15.40 -5.86
C GLY A 213 -2.47 -14.10 -6.05
N VAL A 214 -1.74 -13.06 -6.45
CA VAL A 214 -2.35 -11.83 -6.89
C VAL A 214 -2.81 -11.98 -8.34
N VAL A 215 -4.06 -11.62 -8.62
CA VAL A 215 -4.63 -11.62 -9.96
C VAL A 215 -4.15 -10.36 -10.68
N VAL A 216 -3.14 -10.54 -11.51
CA VAL A 216 -2.51 -9.48 -12.30
C VAL A 216 -2.20 -9.99 -13.71
N PRO A 217 -2.03 -9.10 -14.70
CA PRO A 217 -1.53 -9.49 -16.01
C PRO A 217 -0.16 -10.16 -15.89
N ARG A 218 0.02 -11.31 -16.57
CA ARG A 218 1.33 -11.96 -16.75
C ARG A 218 1.65 -12.04 -18.24
N PRO A 219 2.58 -11.22 -18.75
CA PRO A 219 3.08 -11.35 -20.12
C PRO A 219 3.63 -12.76 -20.39
N ASP A 220 3.53 -13.23 -21.63
CA ASP A 220 4.00 -14.57 -22.03
C ASP A 220 5.51 -14.78 -21.81
N GLU A 221 6.26 -13.68 -21.77
CA GLU A 221 7.71 -13.65 -21.52
C GLU A 221 8.09 -13.75 -20.03
N THR A 222 7.11 -13.70 -19.12
CA THR A 222 7.37 -13.75 -17.68
C THR A 222 7.81 -15.14 -17.24
N ASP A 223 9.07 -15.25 -16.83
CA ASP A 223 9.64 -16.46 -16.26
C ASP A 223 9.77 -16.35 -14.74
N CYS A 224 8.74 -16.83 -14.04
CA CYS A 224 8.69 -16.80 -12.57
C CYS A 224 9.77 -17.66 -11.88
N SER A 225 10.46 -18.54 -12.61
CA SER A 225 11.64 -19.24 -12.06
C SER A 225 12.85 -18.31 -11.90
N LYS A 226 12.94 -17.27 -12.73
CA LYS A 226 14.03 -16.27 -12.71
C LYS A 226 13.68 -15.04 -11.89
N THR A 227 12.41 -14.67 -11.82
CA THR A 227 11.92 -13.51 -11.07
C THR A 227 10.85 -13.90 -10.04
N PRO A 228 11.17 -14.80 -9.09
CA PRO A 228 10.16 -15.29 -8.13
C PRO A 228 9.60 -14.16 -7.26
N ASN A 229 10.37 -13.09 -7.06
CA ASN A 229 10.01 -11.95 -6.23
C ASN A 229 9.22 -10.84 -6.95
N ALA A 230 8.89 -11.04 -8.23
CA ALA A 230 8.03 -10.10 -8.97
C ALA A 230 6.57 -10.26 -8.53
N PRO A 231 5.76 -9.18 -8.46
CA PRO A 231 4.38 -9.24 -7.98
C PRO A 231 3.52 -10.30 -8.70
N GLU A 232 3.69 -10.45 -10.00
CA GLU A 232 2.99 -11.41 -10.87
C GLU A 232 3.43 -12.88 -10.68
N CYS A 233 4.50 -13.11 -9.92
CA CYS A 233 5.07 -14.42 -9.64
C CYS A 233 4.92 -14.84 -8.17
N GLN A 234 4.33 -13.99 -7.34
CA GLN A 234 4.10 -14.29 -5.93
C GLN A 234 3.00 -15.36 -5.75
N LEU A 235 3.33 -16.37 -4.97
CA LEU A 235 2.43 -17.43 -4.54
C LEU A 235 2.51 -17.57 -3.03
N PHE A 236 1.35 -17.73 -2.42
CA PHE A 236 1.17 -17.83 -0.98
C PHE A 236 0.49 -19.14 -0.68
N LYS A 237 1.16 -19.97 0.13
CA LYS A 237 0.57 -21.22 0.58
C LYS A 237 -0.39 -20.94 1.72
N THR A 238 -1.63 -21.37 1.57
CA THR A 238 -2.66 -21.25 2.60
C THR A 238 -3.36 -22.58 2.76
N ASN A 239 -3.51 -23.03 4.01
CA ASN A 239 -4.32 -24.20 4.33
C ASN A 239 -5.84 -23.92 4.19
N VAL A 240 -6.22 -22.68 3.86
CA VAL A 240 -7.61 -22.22 3.73
C VAL A 240 -7.83 -21.64 2.34
N ASN A 241 -8.79 -22.19 1.62
CA ASN A 241 -9.26 -21.62 0.36
C ASN A 241 -9.87 -20.24 0.59
N LEU A 242 -9.25 -19.18 0.06
CA LEU A 242 -9.84 -17.84 0.07
C LEU A 242 -11.07 -17.82 -0.82
N LYS A 243 -12.25 -17.73 -0.20
CA LYS A 243 -13.50 -17.41 -0.89
C LYS A 243 -13.72 -15.90 -0.74
N GLN A 244 -13.62 -15.16 -1.85
CA GLN A 244 -13.99 -13.76 -1.88
C GLN A 244 -15.52 -13.68 -1.74
N LEU A 245 -16.00 -13.44 -0.53
CA LEU A 245 -17.42 -13.25 -0.26
C LEU A 245 -17.73 -11.76 -0.35
N ARG A 246 -18.76 -11.40 -1.12
CA ARG A 246 -19.28 -10.03 -1.07
C ARG A 246 -20.07 -9.83 0.21
N TRP A 247 -20.15 -8.59 0.68
CA TRP A 247 -20.81 -8.23 1.95
C TRP A 247 -22.30 -8.63 2.03
N TYR A 248 -22.93 -8.95 0.90
CA TYR A 248 -24.33 -9.41 0.83
C TYR A 248 -24.47 -10.93 0.59
N GLU A 249 -23.38 -11.67 0.46
CA GLU A 249 -23.42 -13.12 0.28
C GLU A 249 -23.38 -13.81 1.65
N VAL A 250 -24.53 -14.37 2.05
CA VAL A 250 -24.65 -15.21 3.24
C VAL A 250 -24.32 -16.66 2.84
N ARG A 251 -23.57 -17.36 3.69
CA ARG A 251 -23.19 -18.76 3.50
C ARG A 251 -24.39 -19.71 3.49
#